data_AF-A0A349PWG5-F1
#
_entry.id   AF-A0A349PWG5-F1
#
_cell.length_a   1.000
_cell.length_b   1.000
_cell.length_c   1.000
_cell.angle_alpha   90.00
_cell.angle_beta   90.00
_cell.angle_gamma   90.00
#
_symmetry.space_group_name_H-M   'P 1'
#
loop_
_entity.id
_entity.type
_entity.pdbx_description
1 polymer ?
#
loop_
_entity_poly.entity_id
_entity_poly.type
_entity_poly.pdbx_seq_one_letter_code
_entity_poly.pdbx_strand_id
1 'polypeptide(L)' 'MSEEELARSKENTTKVRKIWAVAALIGVACFGGALGMAHSVAKAANNMAEQPEAAGQIRTSMMMGLVFIETV' A
#
# COMPACT_ATOMS: atom_id res chain seq x y z
N MET A 1 22.48 -25.23 -30.60
CA MET A 1 21.40 -24.46 -29.96
C MET A 1 20.89 -23.48 -31.00
N SER A 2 19.64 -23.59 -31.45
CA SER A 2 19.12 -22.74 -32.54
C SER A 2 18.95 -21.30 -32.07
N GLU A 3 19.03 -20.34 -33.00
CA GLU A 3 18.82 -18.92 -32.68
C GLU A 3 17.43 -18.64 -32.11
N GLU A 4 16.43 -19.43 -32.49
CA GLU A 4 15.06 -19.39 -31.96
C GLU A 4 14.99 -19.73 -30.46
N GLU A 5 15.74 -20.74 -30.00
CA GLU A 5 15.81 -21.11 -28.59
C GLU A 5 16.48 -20.01 -27.74
N LEU A 6 17.51 -19.35 -28.30
CA LEU A 6 18.18 -18.22 -27.65
C LEU A 6 17.24 -17.01 -27.52
N ALA A 7 16.45 -16.71 -28.55
CA ALA A 7 15.48 -15.63 -28.54
C ALA A 7 14.35 -15.89 -27.51
N ARG A 8 13.81 -17.11 -27.47
CA ARG A 8 12.77 -17.53 -26.52
C ARG A 8 13.24 -17.46 -25.06
N SER A 9 14.48 -17.87 -24.79
CA SER A 9 15.08 -17.80 -23.45
C SER A 9 15.22 -16.35 -22.95
N LYS A 10 15.76 -15.46 -23.79
CA LYS A 10 15.91 -14.02 -23.47
C LYS A 10 14.55 -13.33 -23.22
N GLU A 11 13.54 -13.68 -24.00
CA GLU A 11 12.17 -13.19 -23.81
C GLU A 11 11.61 -13.62 -22.45
N ASN A 12 11.79 -14.89 -22.06
CA ASN A 12 11.32 -15.42 -20.78
C ASN A 12 12.00 -14.74 -19.58
N THR A 13 13.34 -14.59 -19.60
CA THR A 13 14.06 -13.87 -18.55
C THR A 13 13.57 -12.42 -18.40
N THR A 14 13.27 -11.75 -19.51
CA THR A 14 12.76 -10.38 -19.50
C THR A 14 11.36 -10.30 -18.87
N LYS A 15 10.48 -11.26 -19.19
CA LYS A 15 9.14 -11.37 -18.58
C LYS A 15 9.24 -11.57 -17.07
N VAL A 16 10.06 -12.52 -16.62
CA VAL A 16 10.28 -12.79 -15.19
C VAL A 16 10.80 -11.55 -14.47
N ARG A 17 11.79 -10.85 -15.03
CA ARG A 17 12.35 -9.64 -14.40
C ARG A 17 11.32 -8.52 -14.28
N LYS A 18 10.46 -8.34 -15.28
CA LYS A 18 9.36 -7.37 -15.23
C LYS A 18 8.35 -7.71 -14.12
N ILE A 19 7.98 -8.99 -13.99
CA ILE A 19 7.05 -9.45 -12.94
C ILE A 19 7.60 -9.14 -11.55
N TRP A 20 8.87 -9.47 -11.29
CA TRP A 20 9.50 -9.17 -9.99
C TRP A 20 9.60 -7.68 -9.71
N ALA A 21 9.91 -6.87 -10.71
CA ALA A 21 9.94 -5.41 -10.55
C ALA A 21 8.57 -4.85 -10.18
N VAL A 22 7.50 -5.29 -10.86
CA VAL A 22 6.12 -4.88 -10.55
C VAL A 22 5.70 -5.36 -9.17
N ALA A 23 6.00 -6.61 -8.80
CA ALA A 23 5.66 -7.16 -7.49
C ALA A 23 6.33 -6.37 -6.35
N ALA A 24 7.60 -5.99 -6.52
CA ALA A 24 8.32 -5.18 -5.54
C ALA A 24 7.69 -3.78 -5.40
N LEU A 25 7.36 -3.12 -6.51
CA LEU A 25 6.73 -1.79 -6.49
C LEU A 25 5.36 -1.81 -5.80
N ILE A 26 4.52 -2.80 -6.13
CA ILE A 26 3.20 -2.97 -5.48
C ILE A 26 3.37 -3.25 -3.99
N GLY A 27 4.33 -4.11 -3.60
CA GLY A 27 4.61 -4.40 -2.20
C GLY A 27 4.98 -3.15 -1.40
N VAL A 28 5.86 -2.31 -1.94
CA VAL A 28 6.26 -1.05 -1.29
C VAL A 28 5.10 -0.07 -1.19
N ALA A 29 4.31 0.10 -2.26
CA ALA A 29 3.17 1.00 -2.27
C ALA A 29 2.11 0.56 -1.24
N CYS A 30 1.75 -0.72 -1.22
CA CYS A 30 0.78 -1.28 -0.29
C CYS A 30 1.26 -1.16 1.17
N PHE A 31 2.55 -1.40 1.42
CA PHE A 31 3.12 -1.24 2.76
C PHE A 31 3.08 0.20 3.26
N GLY A 32 3.36 1.18 2.39
CA GLY A 32 3.24 2.60 2.72
C GLY A 32 1.81 2.99 3.11
N GLY A 33 0.81 2.57 2.33
CA GLY A 33 -0.60 2.80 2.64
C GLY A 33 -1.02 2.18 3.98
N ALA A 34 -0.66 0.92 4.20
CA ALA A 34 -0.97 0.21 5.45
C ALA A 34 -0.37 0.89 6.69
N LEU A 35 0.89 1.37 6.62
CA LEU A 35 1.52 2.10 7.72
C LEU A 35 0.85 3.45 7.98
N GLY A 36 0.48 4.18 6.92
CA GLY A 36 -0.25 5.45 7.04
C GLY A 36 -1.61 5.29 7.71
N MET A 37 -2.35 4.23 7.35
CA MET A 37 -3.61 3.88 7.98
C MET A 37 -3.41 3.51 9.46
N ALA A 38 -2.47 2.61 9.76
CA ALA A 38 -2.21 2.15 11.12
C ALA A 38 -1.84 3.31 12.06
N HIS A 39 -0.99 4.24 11.61
CA HIS A 39 -0.62 5.41 12.39
C HIS A 39 -1.82 6.34 12.67
N SER A 40 -2.61 6.61 11.63
CA SER A 40 -3.79 7.49 11.72
C SER A 40 -4.85 6.91 12.66
N VAL A 41 -5.10 5.60 12.58
CA VAL A 41 -6.04 4.89 13.47
C VAL A 41 -5.53 4.87 14.91
N ALA A 42 -4.25 4.58 15.14
CA ALA A 42 -3.69 4.55 16.49
C ALA A 42 -3.80 5.93 17.17
N LYS A 43 -3.50 7.01 16.44
CA LYS A 43 -3.62 8.37 16.98
C LYS A 43 -5.06 8.76 17.24
N ALA A 44 -5.98 8.43 16.34
CA ALA A 44 -7.40 8.66 16.56
C ALA A 44 -7.91 7.91 17.80
N ALA A 45 -7.49 6.65 18.00
CA ALA A 45 -7.86 5.84 19.16
C ALA A 45 -7.40 6.48 20.47
N ASN A 46 -6.15 6.95 20.55
CA ASN A 46 -5.64 7.64 21.73
C ASN A 46 -6.40 8.95 22.01
N ASN A 47 -6.62 9.77 20.98
CA ASN A 47 -7.34 11.03 21.14
C ASN A 47 -8.81 10.81 21.57
N MET A 48 -9.46 9.74 21.09
CA MET A 48 -10.81 9.37 21.55
C MET A 48 -10.83 8.92 23.01
N ALA A 49 -9.76 8.29 23.49
CA ALA A 49 -9.63 7.86 24.88
C ALA A 49 -9.33 9.04 25.82
N GLU A 50 -8.52 10.02 25.38
CA GLU A 50 -8.20 11.23 26.15
C GLU A 50 -9.36 12.23 26.18
N GLN A 51 -10.12 12.34 25.09
CA GLN A 51 -11.22 13.29 24.94
C GLN A 51 -12.49 12.58 24.43
N PRO A 52 -13.21 11.87 25.32
CA PRO A 52 -14.41 11.13 24.93
C PRO A 52 -15.52 12.04 24.40
N GLU A 53 -15.59 13.30 24.86
CA GLU A 53 -16.53 14.31 24.35
C GLU A 53 -16.31 14.67 22.88
N ALA A 54 -15.08 14.56 22.38
CA ALA A 54 -14.74 14.85 20.98
C ALA A 54 -14.73 13.58 20.10
N ALA A 55 -14.99 12.39 20.65
CA ALA A 55 -14.79 11.11 19.96
C ALA A 55 -15.59 11.01 18.64
N GLY A 56 -16.82 11.55 18.62
CA GLY A 56 -17.64 11.59 17.41
C GLY A 56 -16.99 12.39 16.27
N GLN A 57 -16.42 13.55 16.57
CA GLN A 57 -15.73 14.39 15.59
C GLN A 57 -14.41 13.75 15.13
N ILE A 58 -13.66 13.15 16.07
CA ILE A 58 -12.42 12.43 15.77
C ILE A 58 -12.70 11.26 14.83
N ARG A 59 -13.76 10.48 15.06
CA ARG A 59 -14.15 9.36 14.19
C ARG A 59 -14.47 9.83 12.77
N THR A 60 -15.21 10.93 12.61
CA THR A 60 -15.51 11.49 11.28
C THR A 60 -14.25 11.97 10.58
N SER A 61 -13.37 12.69 11.28
CA SER A 61 -12.09 13.13 10.70
C SER A 61 -11.19 11.96 10.33
N MET A 62 -11.15 10.90 11.15
CA MET A 62 -10.41 9.67 10.89
C MET A 62 -10.95 8.97 9.64
N MET A 63 -12.27 8.83 9.50
CA MET A 63 -12.89 8.23 8.31
C MET A 63 -12.56 9.01 7.03
N MET A 64 -12.62 10.34 7.07
CA MET A 64 -12.22 11.18 5.93
C MET A 64 -10.73 11.01 5.57
N GLY A 65 -9.85 10.99 6.57
CA GLY A 65 -8.43 10.76 6.36
C GLY A 65 -8.12 9.38 5.77
N LEU A 66 -8.78 8.33 6.27
CA LEU A 66 -8.63 6.97 5.76
C LEU A 66 -9.14 6.82 4.32
N VAL A 67 -10.25 7.47 3.96
CA VAL A 67 -10.74 7.47 2.56
C VAL A 67 -9.70 8.09 1.62
N PHE A 68 -9.03 9.16 2.02
CA PHE A 68 -7.95 9.73 1.20
C PHE A 68 -6.73 8.81 1.06
N ILE A 69 -6.43 7.99 2.07
CA ILE A 69 -5.33 7.01 2.00
C ILE A 69 -5.72 5.79 1.15
N GLU A 70 -6.99 5.40 1.15
CA GLU A 70 -7.48 4.25 0.36
C GLU A 70 -7.72 4.60 -1.12
N THR A 71 -7.93 5.87 -1.44
CA THR A 71 -8.23 6.32 -2.82
C THR A 71 -6.99 6.58 -3.67
N VAL A 72 -5.78 6.43 -3.11
CA VAL A 72 -4.49 6.63 -3.81
C VAL A 72 -3.82 5.31 -4.18
#